data_AF-A0A537E9I2-F1
#
_entry.id   AF-A0A537E9I2-F1
#
_cell.length_a   1.000
_cell.length_b   1.000
_cell.length_c   1.000
_cell.angle_alpha   90.00
_cell.angle_beta   90.00
_cell.angle_gamma   90.00
#
_symmetry.space_group_name_H-M   'P 1'
#
loop_
_entity.id
_entity.type
_entity.pdbx_description
1 polymer ?
#
loop_
_entity_poly.entity_id
_entity_poly.type
_entity_poly.pdbx_seq_one_letter_code
_entity_poly.pdbx_strand_id
1 'polypeptide(L)'
;MTDITDPIVFSTIAQTTVLTLTLVIFIMSFRTQNNATKEAAYQKILDDYTDAIRLVLEKPELSKLQIDMARAINPNSTMASLSADEMTVRNYIVLLYGLFERTHLLYRRKWIDRETWNQWSAFLEAIAKHPMFKDVHRSSEGMYDKPFMDYVSSILNTKSKD
;
A
#
# COMPACT_ATOMS: atom_id res chain seq x y z
N MET A 1 41.54 4.63 49.37
CA MET A 1 40.50 5.58 48.95
C MET A 1 40.79 5.85 47.49
N THR A 2 40.07 5.20 46.57
CA THR A 2 40.29 5.32 45.13
C THR A 2 40.01 6.76 44.74
N ASP A 3 41.07 7.47 44.36
CA ASP A 3 41.00 8.88 44.03
C ASP A 3 40.19 9.00 42.74
N ILE A 4 38.99 9.56 42.83
CA ILE A 4 38.05 9.76 41.70
C ILE A 4 38.69 10.68 40.63
N THR A 5 39.82 11.28 40.96
CA THR A 5 40.64 12.15 40.11
C THR A 5 41.65 11.40 39.21
N ASP A 6 41.71 10.07 39.26
CA ASP A 6 42.63 9.27 38.43
C ASP A 6 42.25 9.34 36.93
N PRO A 7 43.15 9.80 36.03
CA PRO A 7 42.92 9.88 34.60
C PRO A 7 42.44 8.57 33.96
N ILE A 8 42.83 7.42 34.55
CA ILE A 8 42.44 6.10 34.06
C ILE A 8 40.95 5.84 34.31
N VAL A 9 40.43 6.28 35.46
CA VAL A 9 39.02 6.15 35.82
C VAL A 9 38.16 7.04 34.91
N PHE A 10 38.60 8.27 34.65
CA PHE A 10 37.93 9.16 33.69
C PHE A 10 37.91 8.60 32.26
N SER A 11 39.04 8.06 31.79
CA SER A 11 39.13 7.42 30.48
C SER A 11 38.16 6.25 30.36
N THR A 12 38.08 5.41 31.39
CA THR A 12 37.17 4.25 31.42
C THR A 12 35.70 4.69 31.39
N ILE A 13 35.32 5.69 32.20
CA ILE A 13 33.95 6.23 32.21
C ILE A 13 33.59 6.85 30.85
N ALA A 14 34.50 7.63 30.27
CA ALA A 14 34.31 8.23 28.95
C ALA A 14 34.14 7.14 27.88
N GLN A 15 34.98 6.12 27.89
CA GLN A 15 34.92 5.02 26.94
C GLN A 15 33.62 4.21 27.08
N THR A 16 33.22 3.86 28.30
CA THR A 16 31.94 3.17 28.55
C THR A 16 30.76 4.01 28.07
N THR A 17 30.80 5.33 28.28
CA THR A 17 29.76 6.25 27.81
C THR A 17 29.69 6.27 26.28
N VAL A 18 30.82 6.39 25.60
CA VAL A 18 30.90 6.38 24.12
C VAL A 18 30.43 5.05 23.55
N LEU A 19 30.82 3.93 24.15
CA LEU A 19 30.39 2.59 23.72
C LEU A 19 28.88 2.42 23.87
N THR A 20 28.33 2.85 25.02
CA THR A 20 26.89 2.78 25.28
C THR A 20 26.11 3.64 24.30
N LEU A 21 26.57 4.88 24.05
CA LEU A 21 25.93 5.79 23.09
C LEU A 21 25.98 5.22 21.67
N THR A 22 27.13 4.66 21.27
CA THR A 22 27.30 3.98 19.98
C THR A 22 26.30 2.84 19.82
N LEU A 23 26.13 2.02 20.85
CA LEU A 23 25.18 0.91 20.84
C LEU A 23 23.73 1.40 20.69
N VAL A 24 23.35 2.46 21.40
CA VAL A 24 22.01 3.06 21.29
C VAL A 24 21.74 3.56 19.87
N ILE A 25 22.68 4.31 19.30
CA ILE A 25 22.57 4.81 17.91
C ILE A 25 22.49 3.63 16.93
N PHE A 26 23.29 2.59 17.12
CA PHE A 26 23.27 1.40 16.27
C PHE A 26 21.91 0.68 16.32
N ILE A 27 21.34 0.50 17.51
CA ILE A 27 20.01 -0.09 17.69
C ILE A 27 18.94 0.76 16.97
N MET A 28 19.00 2.08 17.12
CA MET A 28 18.06 2.98 16.43
C MET A 28 18.21 2.88 14.91
N SER A 29 19.44 2.95 14.38
CA SER A 29 19.72 2.80 12.96
C SER A 29 19.26 1.45 12.41
N PHE A 30 19.52 0.36 13.14
CA PHE A 30 19.08 -0.97 12.75
C PHE A 30 17.57 -1.09 12.67
N ARG A 31 16.84 -0.52 13.65
CA ARG A 31 15.37 -0.47 13.62
C ARG A 31 14.85 0.31 12.42
N THR A 32 15.44 1.48 12.14
CA THR A 32 15.09 2.29 10.97
C THR A 32 15.35 1.53 9.67
N GLN A 33 16.51 0.87 9.55
CA GLN A 33 16.85 0.09 8.37
C GLN A 33 15.91 -1.11 8.18
N ASN A 34 15.60 -1.85 9.24
CA ASN A 34 14.66 -2.96 9.19
C ASN A 34 13.26 -2.51 8.73
N ASN A 35 12.79 -1.35 9.20
CA ASN A 35 11.52 -0.78 8.74
C ASN A 35 11.58 -0.37 7.27
N ALA A 36 12.69 0.22 6.82
CA ALA A 36 12.91 0.56 5.41
C ALA A 36 12.95 -0.70 4.52
N THR A 37 13.60 -1.78 4.96
CA THR A 37 13.64 -3.06 4.23
C THR A 37 12.26 -3.68 4.11
N LYS A 38 11.47 -3.71 5.20
CA LYS A 38 10.09 -4.19 5.16
C LYS A 38 9.25 -3.39 4.18
N GLU A 39 9.43 -2.08 4.15
CA GLU A 39 8.70 -1.23 3.22
C GLU A 39 9.13 -1.43 1.78
N ALA A 40 10.43 -1.53 1.51
CA ALA A 40 10.93 -1.85 0.18
C ALA A 40 10.38 -3.20 -0.33
N ALA A 41 10.30 -4.21 0.55
CA ALA A 41 9.70 -5.50 0.20
C ALA A 41 8.21 -5.38 -0.13
N TYR A 42 7.46 -4.59 0.65
CA TYR A 42 6.04 -4.34 0.39
C TYR A 42 5.84 -3.58 -0.94
N GLN A 43 6.61 -2.51 -1.18
CA GLN A 43 6.58 -1.75 -2.44
C GLN A 43 6.96 -2.63 -3.64
N LYS A 44 7.93 -3.55 -3.49
CA LYS A 44 8.28 -4.49 -4.55
C LYS A 44 7.11 -5.42 -4.91
N ILE A 45 6.43 -6.00 -3.92
CA ILE A 45 5.26 -6.89 -4.17
C ILE A 45 4.17 -6.13 -4.92
N LEU A 46 3.97 -4.87 -4.55
CA LEU A 46 3.04 -3.98 -5.21
C LEU A 46 3.45 -3.65 -6.66
N ASP A 47 4.71 -3.36 -6.91
CA ASP A 47 5.23 -3.16 -8.27
C ASP A 47 5.03 -4.43 -9.12
N ASP A 48 5.43 -5.60 -8.59
CA ASP A 48 5.21 -6.91 -9.23
C ASP A 48 3.72 -7.13 -9.55
N TYR A 49 2.81 -6.76 -8.63
CA TYR A 49 1.36 -6.82 -8.85
C TYR A 49 0.88 -5.87 -9.96
N THR A 50 1.38 -4.64 -9.97
CA THR A 50 1.04 -3.65 -11.02
C THR A 50 1.49 -4.13 -12.39
N ASP A 51 2.68 -4.71 -12.48
CA ASP A 51 3.18 -5.27 -13.73
C ASP A 51 2.36 -6.48 -14.19
N ALA A 52 1.90 -7.32 -13.25
CA ALA A 52 0.95 -8.40 -13.58
C ALA A 52 -0.39 -7.86 -14.13
N ILE A 53 -0.93 -6.78 -13.57
CA ILE A 53 -2.17 -6.18 -14.09
C ILE A 53 -1.93 -5.48 -15.43
N ARG A 54 -0.78 -4.81 -15.63
CA ARG A 54 -0.40 -4.25 -16.93
C ARG A 54 -0.31 -5.34 -18.00
N LEU A 55 0.27 -6.48 -17.65
CA LEU A 55 0.33 -7.63 -18.56
C LEU A 55 -1.07 -8.08 -19.00
N VAL A 56 -2.08 -8.05 -18.11
CA VAL A 56 -3.47 -8.38 -18.47
C VAL A 56 -4.08 -7.33 -19.41
N LEU A 57 -3.70 -6.05 -19.27
CA LEU A 57 -4.14 -4.99 -20.20
C LEU A 57 -3.49 -5.13 -21.58
N GLU A 58 -2.22 -5.54 -21.63
CA GLU A 58 -1.49 -5.79 -22.89
C GLU A 58 -1.92 -7.09 -23.57
N LYS A 59 -2.37 -8.07 -22.78
CA LYS A 59 -2.80 -9.41 -23.22
C LYS A 59 -4.20 -9.72 -22.71
N PRO A 60 -5.25 -9.17 -23.36
CA PRO A 60 -6.63 -9.29 -22.92
C PRO A 60 -7.09 -10.75 -22.75
N GLU A 61 -6.47 -11.70 -23.47
CA GLU A 61 -6.73 -13.13 -23.36
C GLU A 61 -6.48 -13.70 -21.96
N LEU A 62 -5.61 -13.06 -21.16
CA LEU A 62 -5.34 -13.44 -19.77
C LEU A 62 -6.53 -13.14 -18.85
N SER A 63 -7.49 -12.32 -19.28
CA SER A 63 -8.74 -12.06 -18.54
C SER A 63 -9.56 -13.34 -18.32
N LYS A 64 -9.35 -14.38 -19.13
CA LYS A 64 -9.96 -15.70 -18.93
C LYS A 64 -9.63 -16.29 -17.55
N LEU A 65 -8.39 -16.14 -17.10
CA LEU A 65 -7.98 -16.60 -15.77
C LEU A 65 -8.78 -15.90 -14.68
N GLN A 66 -9.01 -14.59 -14.82
CA GLN A 66 -9.81 -13.83 -13.86
C GLN A 66 -11.27 -14.26 -13.85
N ILE A 67 -11.85 -14.53 -15.02
CA ILE A 67 -13.22 -15.05 -15.14
C ILE A 67 -13.34 -16.42 -14.47
N ASP A 68 -12.38 -17.32 -14.70
CA ASP A 68 -12.39 -18.67 -14.14
C ASP A 68 -12.21 -18.65 -12.62
N MET A 69 -11.30 -17.81 -12.11
CA MET A 69 -11.15 -17.57 -10.67
C MET A 69 -12.43 -16.98 -10.06
N ALA A 70 -13.04 -15.99 -10.71
CA ALA A 70 -14.26 -15.38 -10.21
C ALA A 70 -15.42 -16.38 -10.16
N ARG A 71 -15.52 -17.29 -11.14
CA ARG A 71 -16.51 -18.38 -11.14
C ARG A 71 -16.24 -19.41 -10.04
N ALA A 72 -14.98 -19.72 -9.77
CA ALA A 72 -14.59 -20.64 -8.70
C ALA A 72 -14.93 -20.10 -7.31
N ILE A 73 -14.78 -18.79 -7.10
CA ILE A 73 -15.10 -18.11 -5.83
C ILE A 73 -16.61 -17.87 -5.70
N ASN A 74 -17.23 -17.38 -6.77
CA ASN A 74 -18.66 -17.10 -6.82
C ASN A 74 -19.25 -17.63 -8.14
N PRO A 75 -19.98 -18.76 -8.11
CA PRO A 75 -20.63 -19.33 -9.30
C PRO A 75 -21.58 -18.37 -10.01
N ASN A 76 -22.14 -17.39 -9.30
CA ASN A 76 -23.04 -16.35 -9.82
C ASN A 76 -22.31 -15.07 -10.26
N SER A 77 -20.99 -15.12 -10.42
CA SER A 77 -20.20 -13.99 -10.89
C SER A 77 -20.67 -13.53 -12.28
N THR A 78 -21.03 -12.25 -12.41
CA THR A 78 -21.36 -11.60 -13.68
C THR A 78 -20.10 -11.23 -14.47
N MET A 79 -18.91 -11.56 -13.98
CA MET A 79 -17.66 -11.25 -14.66
C MET A 79 -17.55 -11.93 -16.04
N ALA A 80 -18.15 -13.12 -16.19
CA ALA A 80 -18.20 -13.84 -17.45
C ALA A 80 -19.12 -13.18 -18.50
N SER A 81 -20.03 -12.28 -18.09
CA SER A 81 -20.93 -11.58 -19.01
C SER A 81 -20.38 -10.22 -19.48
N LEU A 82 -19.22 -9.80 -19.00
CA LEU A 82 -18.56 -8.57 -19.46
C LEU A 82 -18.01 -8.78 -20.88
N SER A 83 -18.21 -7.79 -21.74
CA SER A 83 -17.52 -7.70 -23.03
C SER A 83 -16.01 -7.49 -22.85
N ALA A 84 -15.23 -7.67 -23.92
CA ALA A 84 -13.78 -7.47 -23.89
C ALA A 84 -13.40 -6.02 -23.51
N ASP A 85 -14.16 -5.04 -23.99
CA ASP A 85 -13.95 -3.62 -23.69
C ASP A 85 -14.25 -3.32 -22.22
N GLU A 86 -15.36 -3.86 -21.70
CA GLU A 86 -15.72 -3.74 -20.29
C GLU A 86 -14.70 -4.42 -19.38
N MET A 87 -14.15 -5.56 -19.80
CA MET A 87 -13.06 -6.21 -19.07
C MET A 87 -11.80 -5.36 -19.03
N THR A 88 -11.45 -4.71 -20.14
CA THR A 88 -10.30 -3.80 -20.20
C THR A 88 -10.48 -2.63 -19.24
N VAL A 89 -11.67 -2.00 -19.24
CA VAL A 89 -12.00 -0.91 -18.31
C VAL A 89 -11.94 -1.39 -16.86
N ARG A 90 -12.53 -2.55 -16.54
CA ARG A 90 -12.47 -3.12 -15.20
C ARG A 90 -11.03 -3.37 -14.74
N ASN A 91 -10.19 -3.96 -15.60
CA ASN A 91 -8.79 -4.24 -15.29
C ASN A 91 -7.99 -2.95 -15.07
N TYR A 92 -8.28 -1.91 -15.84
CA TYR A 92 -7.69 -0.60 -15.64
C TYR A 92 -8.12 0.03 -14.31
N ILE A 93 -9.39 -0.13 -13.92
CA ILE A 93 -9.86 0.31 -12.60
C ILE A 93 -9.16 -0.44 -11.46
N VAL A 94 -8.95 -1.76 -11.59
CA VAL A 94 -8.19 -2.56 -10.61
C VAL A 94 -6.74 -2.07 -10.48
N LEU A 95 -6.10 -1.74 -11.61
CA LEU A 95 -4.76 -1.13 -11.63
C LEU A 95 -4.73 0.19 -10.84
N LEU A 96 -5.67 1.09 -11.12
CA LEU A 96 -5.79 2.38 -10.43
C LEU A 96 -6.10 2.18 -8.94
N TYR A 97 -6.93 1.19 -8.60
CA TYR A 97 -7.30 0.87 -7.23
C TYR A 97 -6.05 0.53 -6.39
N GLY A 98 -5.15 -0.31 -6.93
CA GLY A 98 -3.87 -0.62 -6.28
C GLY A 98 -2.91 0.57 -6.21
N LEU A 99 -2.92 1.47 -7.20
CA LEU A 99 -2.16 2.71 -7.13
C LEU A 99 -2.67 3.61 -5.98
N PHE A 100 -3.98 3.78 -5.85
CA PHE A 100 -4.57 4.59 -4.78
C PHE A 100 -4.29 4.04 -3.39
N GLU A 101 -4.29 2.72 -3.21
CA GLU A 101 -3.90 2.08 -1.95
C GLU A 101 -2.49 2.50 -1.53
N ARG A 102 -1.53 2.45 -2.45
CA ARG A 102 -0.14 2.82 -2.18
C ARG A 102 -0.01 4.26 -1.80
N THR A 103 -0.64 5.14 -2.57
CA THR A 103 -0.62 6.56 -2.27
C THR A 103 -1.27 6.87 -0.92
N HIS A 104 -2.35 6.16 -0.57
CA HIS A 104 -2.95 6.25 0.76
C HIS A 104 -2.00 5.76 1.85
N LEU A 105 -1.26 4.66 1.64
CA LEU A 105 -0.26 4.19 2.57
C LEU A 105 0.87 5.22 2.77
N LEU A 106 1.38 5.82 1.70
CA LEU A 106 2.39 6.88 1.76
C LEU A 106 1.90 8.07 2.59
N TYR A 107 0.64 8.46 2.40
CA TYR A 107 0.00 9.51 3.19
C TYR A 107 -0.09 9.13 4.68
N ARG A 108 -0.57 7.92 5.00
CA ARG A 108 -0.68 7.45 6.39
C ARG A 108 0.68 7.35 7.10
N ARG A 109 1.75 7.09 6.34
CA ARG A 109 3.14 7.08 6.83
C ARG A 109 3.77 8.46 6.91
N LYS A 110 3.05 9.52 6.54
CA LYS A 110 3.53 10.92 6.51
C LYS A 110 4.71 11.12 5.55
N TRP A 111 4.79 10.33 4.48
CA TRP A 111 5.82 10.48 3.45
C TRP A 111 5.42 11.46 2.35
N ILE A 112 4.12 11.64 2.16
CA ILE A 112 3.54 12.75 1.38
C ILE A 112 2.69 13.60 2.31
N ASP A 113 2.61 14.89 2.02
CA ASP A 113 1.80 15.81 2.80
C ASP A 113 0.29 15.69 2.45
N ARG A 114 -0.52 16.41 3.23
CA ARG A 114 -1.97 16.44 3.04
C ARG A 114 -2.37 17.06 1.70
N GLU A 115 -1.66 18.07 1.23
CA GLU A 115 -1.99 18.73 -0.04
C GLU A 115 -1.82 17.77 -1.22
N THR A 116 -0.70 17.07 -1.26
CA THR A 116 -0.41 16.01 -2.23
C THR A 116 -1.46 14.90 -2.15
N TRP A 117 -1.81 14.45 -0.93
CA TRP A 117 -2.86 13.45 -0.75
C TRP A 117 -4.23 13.92 -1.27
N ASN A 118 -4.61 15.18 -1.02
CA ASN A 118 -5.89 15.72 -1.49
C ASN A 118 -6.03 15.68 -3.02
N GLN A 119 -4.95 15.89 -3.76
CA GLN A 119 -4.96 15.78 -5.23
C GLN A 119 -5.24 14.34 -5.69
N TRP A 120 -4.57 13.35 -5.07
CA TRP A 120 -4.80 11.93 -5.35
C TRP A 120 -6.18 11.46 -4.91
N SER A 121 -6.65 11.95 -3.77
CA SER A 121 -8.00 11.70 -3.26
C SER A 121 -9.07 12.24 -4.22
N ALA A 122 -8.91 13.46 -4.74
CA ALA A 122 -9.82 14.01 -5.75
C ALA A 122 -9.85 13.16 -7.03
N PHE A 123 -8.69 12.62 -7.45
CA PHE A 123 -8.64 11.71 -8.58
C PHE A 123 -9.36 10.38 -8.30
N LEU A 124 -9.13 9.79 -7.12
CA LEU A 124 -9.86 8.61 -6.66
C LEU A 124 -11.37 8.87 -6.62
N GLU A 125 -11.83 10.00 -6.09
CA GLU A 125 -13.23 10.38 -6.08
C GLU A 125 -13.83 10.52 -7.48
N ALA A 126 -13.06 11.00 -8.46
CA ALA A 126 -13.49 11.09 -9.84
C ALA A 126 -13.66 9.70 -10.47
N ILE A 127 -12.68 8.81 -10.28
CA ILE A 127 -12.72 7.43 -10.76
C ILE A 127 -13.83 6.62 -10.06
N ALA A 128 -14.08 6.89 -8.78
CA ALA A 128 -15.12 6.23 -7.99
C ALA A 128 -16.55 6.49 -8.50
N LYS A 129 -16.74 7.49 -9.35
CA LYS A 129 -18.04 7.74 -10.02
C LYS A 129 -18.34 6.72 -11.13
N HIS A 130 -17.34 5.98 -11.61
CA HIS A 130 -17.55 5.01 -12.67
C HIS A 130 -18.38 3.81 -12.16
N PRO A 131 -19.41 3.32 -12.89
CA PRO A 131 -20.30 2.27 -12.41
C PRO A 131 -19.59 0.99 -11.95
N MET A 132 -18.57 0.56 -12.69
CA MET A 132 -17.77 -0.63 -12.35
C MET A 132 -16.91 -0.48 -11.10
N PHE A 133 -16.65 0.75 -10.64
CA PHE A 133 -15.77 0.96 -9.49
C PHE A 133 -16.33 0.33 -8.22
N LYS A 134 -17.64 0.43 -8.01
CA LYS A 134 -18.32 -0.20 -6.86
C LYS A 134 -18.18 -1.72 -6.88
N ASP A 135 -18.29 -2.32 -8.06
CA ASP A 135 -18.11 -3.77 -8.22
C ASP A 135 -16.67 -4.20 -8.00
N VAL A 136 -15.70 -3.43 -8.50
CA VAL A 136 -14.28 -3.64 -8.21
C VAL A 136 -14.06 -3.59 -6.70
N HIS A 137 -14.45 -2.50 -6.03
CA HIS A 137 -14.31 -2.33 -4.58
C HIS A 137 -14.87 -3.53 -3.79
N ARG A 138 -16.10 -3.96 -4.11
CA ARG A 138 -16.73 -5.13 -3.47
C ARG A 138 -15.97 -6.43 -3.75
N SER A 139 -15.58 -6.66 -5.00
CA SER A 139 -14.82 -7.86 -5.37
C SER A 139 -13.40 -7.87 -4.80
N SER A 140 -12.90 -6.71 -4.37
CA SER A 140 -11.57 -6.46 -3.81
C SER A 140 -11.49 -6.59 -2.29
N GLU A 141 -12.58 -6.98 -1.64
CA GLU A 141 -12.61 -7.18 -0.19
C GLU A 141 -11.59 -8.23 0.27
N GLY A 142 -10.79 -7.89 1.28
CA GLY A 142 -9.71 -8.73 1.80
C GLY A 142 -8.43 -8.77 0.97
N MET A 143 -8.40 -8.16 -0.23
CA MET A 143 -7.20 -8.11 -1.08
C MET A 143 -6.30 -6.89 -0.80
N TYR A 144 -6.87 -5.80 -0.28
CA TYR A 144 -6.16 -4.53 -0.03
C TYR A 144 -6.19 -4.16 1.47
N ASP A 145 -5.32 -3.24 1.86
CA ASP A 145 -5.19 -2.70 3.21
C ASP A 145 -6.54 -2.18 3.74
N LYS A 146 -6.95 -2.72 4.90
CA LYS A 146 -8.26 -2.43 5.50
C LYS A 146 -8.53 -0.93 5.69
N PRO A 147 -7.61 -0.13 6.25
CA PRO A 147 -7.77 1.33 6.33
C PRO A 147 -8.02 2.03 5.00
N PHE A 148 -7.41 1.57 3.91
CA PHE A 148 -7.72 2.08 2.56
C PHE A 148 -9.13 1.67 2.11
N MET A 149 -9.52 0.42 2.32
CA MET A 149 -10.85 -0.08 2.00
C MET A 149 -11.96 0.67 2.75
N ASP A 150 -11.75 0.95 4.04
CA ASP A 150 -12.67 1.73 4.87
C ASP A 150 -12.80 3.18 4.35
N TYR A 151 -11.69 3.77 3.92
CA TYR A 151 -11.68 5.09 3.31
C TYR A 151 -12.47 5.13 1.99
N VAL A 152 -12.24 4.17 1.09
CA VAL A 152 -13.02 4.08 -0.17
C VAL A 152 -14.50 3.83 0.09
N SER A 153 -14.83 3.00 1.08
CA SER A 153 -16.21 2.77 1.50
C SER A 153 -16.89 4.08 1.92
N SER A 154 -16.17 4.96 2.63
CA SER A 154 -16.70 6.26 3.02
C SER A 154 -17.01 7.17 1.81
N ILE A 155 -16.16 7.13 0.77
CA ILE A 155 -16.39 7.87 -0.49
C ILE A 155 -17.67 7.35 -1.17
N LEU A 156 -17.81 6.02 -1.29
CA LEU A 156 -18.96 5.40 -1.95
C LEU A 156 -20.27 5.60 -1.18
N ASN A 157 -20.21 5.62 0.15
CA ASN A 157 -21.38 5.82 1.01
C ASN A 157 -21.84 7.28 1.08
N THR A 158 -20.90 8.24 1.01
CA THR A 158 -21.23 9.68 0.99
C THR A 158 -22.08 10.03 -0.24
N LYS A 159 -21.85 9.33 -1.36
CA LYS A 159 -22.61 9.50 -2.61
C LYS A 159 -23.97 8.80 -2.67
N SER A 160 -24.30 7.96 -1.69
CA SER A 160 -25.63 7.34 -1.62
C SER A 160 -26.70 8.30 -1.05
N LYS A 161 -26.29 9.49 -0.59
CA LYS A 161 -27.16 10.48 0.08
C LYS A 161 -27.48 11.72 -0.76
N ASP A 162 -26.88 11.85 -1.95
CA ASP A 162 -27.19 12.87 -2.95
C ASP A 162 -27.94 12.23 -4.13
#